data_AF-A0A351KGU3-F1
#
_entry.id   AF-A0A351KGU3-F1
#
_cell.length_a   1.000
_cell.length_b   1.000
_cell.length_c   1.000
_cell.angle_alpha   90.00
_cell.angle_beta   90.00
_cell.angle_gamma   90.00
#
_symmetry.space_group_name_H-M   'P 1'
#
loop_
_entity.id
_entity.type
_entity.pdbx_description
1 polymer ?
#
loop_
_entity_poly.entity_id
_entity_poly.type
_entity_poly.pdbx_seq_one_letter_code
_entity_poly.pdbx_strand_id
1 'polypeptide(L)'
;MNEAGEYAWKHLKDIKAGDYIVLQKDFYIDNGNYKFPEYNVEPHFNATKINIPKFPTEELGEFIGYFMGDGALSINEHGTGRLILTIADKEEEIKNRMIYIAEKIFGLTPCAQKKPDDNSTNYFFNSTVLTNWLRFIGVDKKSSIDANVPEVIFKGGKSFAKGFIRGLFSADGCVTKEGYPSLCTISEKMADGLRILLLSIGIPTCTSIKSDRKDAFGDNPIYQIRIITNEGIRKFKDEIGFIVSEKNERLNNIEEASYEFNDIIPNQAYKLKEIYDGPGRGCAKGKASRGANRELYRDISHYLPDVSAKRNLTRMRLKYLAKNYEEVKNSSLMWFLENNQFYDEVVELKGSEALTLDLSVPENSTYIANGFVSHNTRRGANMAILRVDHPDIMEFIKCKEDTKEITNFNISVALTEKFMEAAQKGEDYDLIDPHTKKAVGKLNAREVFDLIVKMAWTNGEPGIVFIDRMNRDNPTPSLGEIESTNPCGEQPLLPYESCNLGSINLVKMLKENGGKYEIDYKELER
;
A
#
# COMPACT_ATOMS: atom_id res chain seq x y z
N MET A 1 -13.89 5.82 5.61
CA MET A 1 -14.82 5.52 6.73
C MET A 1 -16.22 5.98 6.34
N ASN A 2 -17.24 5.16 6.56
CA ASN A 2 -18.65 5.53 6.28
C ASN A 2 -19.21 6.47 7.37
N GLU A 3 -20.42 6.99 7.19
CA GLU A 3 -21.09 7.92 8.13
C GLU A 3 -21.28 7.35 9.55
N ALA A 4 -21.31 6.01 9.69
CA ALA A 4 -21.40 5.33 10.97
C ALA A 4 -20.05 5.21 11.71
N GLY A 5 -18.96 5.69 11.11
CA GLY A 5 -17.61 5.56 11.67
C GLY A 5 -17.05 4.15 11.52
N GLU A 6 -17.42 3.45 10.45
CA GLU A 6 -16.95 2.09 10.14
C GLU A 6 -16.16 2.06 8.83
N TYR A 7 -15.37 1.00 8.67
CA TYR A 7 -14.69 0.73 7.42
C TYR A 7 -15.67 0.41 6.31
N ALA A 8 -15.43 1.02 5.15
CA ALA A 8 -16.11 0.68 3.92
C ALA A 8 -15.11 0.77 2.78
N TRP A 9 -15.10 -0.26 1.93
CA TRP A 9 -14.45 -0.17 0.64
C TRP A 9 -15.28 0.68 -0.30
N LYS A 10 -14.58 1.56 -1.02
CA LYS A 10 -15.20 2.48 -1.98
C LYS A 10 -14.36 2.44 -3.25
N HIS A 11 -15.00 2.31 -4.41
CA HIS A 11 -14.25 2.45 -5.66
C HIS A 11 -13.70 3.87 -5.75
N LEU A 12 -12.52 4.04 -6.36
CA LEU A 12 -11.88 5.34 -6.52
C LEU A 12 -12.80 6.37 -7.17
N LYS A 13 -13.62 5.95 -8.16
CA LYS A 13 -14.62 6.79 -8.84
C LYS A 13 -15.75 7.31 -7.94
N ASP A 14 -15.99 6.64 -6.82
CA ASP A 14 -17.07 6.97 -5.89
C ASP A 14 -16.56 7.85 -4.73
N ILE A 15 -15.24 7.99 -4.55
CA ILE A 15 -14.63 8.88 -3.56
C ILE A 15 -14.99 10.34 -3.87
N LYS A 16 -15.31 11.11 -2.83
CA LYS A 16 -15.73 12.52 -2.90
C LYS A 16 -14.99 13.34 -1.86
N ALA A 17 -14.92 14.66 -2.08
CA ALA A 17 -14.44 15.57 -1.05
C ALA A 17 -15.29 15.43 0.23
N GLY A 18 -14.63 15.46 1.39
CA GLY A 18 -15.22 15.19 2.70
C GLY A 18 -15.22 13.72 3.12
N ASP A 19 -14.91 12.77 2.22
CA ASP A 19 -14.67 11.38 2.63
C ASP A 19 -13.38 11.29 3.46
N TYR A 20 -13.38 10.43 4.48
CA TYR A 20 -12.18 10.09 5.24
C TYR A 20 -11.50 8.84 4.69
N ILE A 21 -10.23 8.97 4.32
CA ILE A 21 -9.35 7.89 3.89
C ILE A 21 -8.45 7.45 5.04
N VAL A 22 -8.09 6.16 5.03
CA VAL A 22 -7.22 5.56 6.04
C VAL A 22 -5.79 5.47 5.51
N LEU A 23 -4.88 6.03 6.29
CA LEU A 23 -3.44 5.94 6.10
C LEU A 23 -2.87 4.99 7.16
N GLN A 24 -2.17 3.95 6.72
CA GLN A 24 -1.47 3.04 7.62
C GLN A 24 -0.18 3.70 8.12
N LYS A 25 0.07 3.62 9.42
CA LYS A 25 1.35 3.99 10.06
C LYS A 25 2.23 2.75 10.24
N ASP A 26 3.51 2.98 10.50
CA ASP A 26 4.46 1.94 10.95
C ASP A 26 4.62 0.75 9.98
N PHE A 27 4.45 0.99 8.67
CA PHE A 27 4.54 -0.03 7.62
C PHE A 27 5.92 -0.18 6.99
N TYR A 28 6.95 0.51 7.50
CA TYR A 28 8.32 0.35 7.00
C TYR A 28 8.80 -1.09 7.18
N ILE A 29 9.19 -1.74 6.08
CA ILE A 29 9.67 -3.12 6.06
C ILE A 29 11.12 -3.15 6.54
N ASP A 30 11.37 -3.77 7.69
CA ASP A 30 12.72 -3.92 8.20
C ASP A 30 13.41 -5.13 7.57
N ASN A 31 14.00 -4.92 6.40
CA ASN A 31 14.82 -5.93 5.74
C ASN A 31 16.21 -5.98 6.41
N GLY A 32 16.29 -6.66 7.56
CA GLY A 32 17.50 -6.74 8.41
C GLY A 32 18.78 -7.26 7.74
N ASN A 33 18.70 -7.69 6.47
CA ASN A 33 19.83 -8.19 5.67
C ASN A 33 20.01 -7.44 4.33
N TYR A 34 19.43 -6.25 4.15
CA TYR A 34 19.64 -5.49 2.92
C TYR A 34 21.13 -5.18 2.75
N LYS A 35 21.72 -5.67 1.66
CA LYS A 35 23.10 -5.39 1.25
C LYS A 35 23.03 -4.47 0.03
N PHE A 36 23.88 -3.44 -0.01
CA PHE A 36 24.01 -2.65 -1.23
C PHE A 36 24.46 -3.53 -2.40
N PRO A 37 24.02 -3.25 -3.64
CA PRO A 37 24.49 -3.97 -4.81
C PRO A 37 26.03 -3.93 -4.90
N GLU A 38 26.64 -5.00 -5.40
CA GLU A 38 28.09 -5.06 -5.51
C GLU A 38 28.61 -4.03 -6.51
N TYR A 39 29.52 -3.18 -6.04
CA TYR A 39 30.08 -2.09 -6.80
C TYR A 39 31.58 -2.34 -7.02
N ASN A 40 31.91 -2.81 -8.21
CA ASN A 40 33.29 -3.11 -8.61
C ASN A 40 33.78 -2.03 -9.58
N VAL A 41 34.72 -1.21 -9.12
CA VAL A 41 35.41 -0.23 -9.96
C VAL A 41 36.89 -0.30 -9.66
N GLU A 42 37.70 -0.41 -10.71
CA GLU A 42 39.14 -0.21 -10.60
C GLU A 42 39.41 1.30 -10.48
N PRO A 43 39.86 1.78 -9.31
CA PRO A 43 40.22 3.18 -9.18
C PRO A 43 41.42 3.49 -10.07
N HIS A 44 41.50 4.74 -10.53
CA HIS A 44 42.73 5.24 -11.14
C HIS A 44 43.91 5.02 -10.19
N PHE A 45 45.11 4.67 -10.70
CA PHE A 45 46.25 4.26 -9.88
C PHE A 45 46.70 5.29 -8.83
N ASN A 46 46.44 6.57 -9.08
CA ASN A 46 46.71 7.69 -8.16
C ASN A 46 45.52 8.07 -7.25
N ALA A 47 44.40 7.37 -7.31
CA ALA A 47 43.23 7.69 -6.50
C ALA A 47 43.45 7.25 -5.04
N THR A 48 43.04 8.10 -4.10
CA THR A 48 42.96 7.74 -2.68
C THR A 48 42.06 6.52 -2.51
N LYS A 49 42.57 5.48 -1.86
CA LYS A 49 41.77 4.30 -1.52
C LYS A 49 40.74 4.68 -0.46
N ILE A 50 39.49 4.28 -0.69
CA ILE A 50 38.38 4.53 0.22
C ILE A 50 37.68 3.23 0.54
N ASN A 51 37.01 3.20 1.68
CA ASN A 51 36.13 2.11 2.07
C ASN A 51 34.74 2.35 1.49
N ILE A 52 34.15 1.34 0.83
CA ILE A 52 32.76 1.39 0.37
C ILE A 52 31.91 0.51 1.29
N PRO A 53 30.88 1.06 1.96
CA PRO A 53 30.06 0.29 2.88
C PRO A 53 29.23 -0.74 2.12
N LYS A 54 29.20 -1.98 2.64
CA LYS A 54 28.40 -3.08 2.08
C LYS A 54 26.97 -3.08 2.59
N PHE A 55 26.75 -2.53 3.78
CA PHE A 55 25.49 -2.53 4.49
C PHE A 55 25.06 -1.11 4.86
N PRO A 56 23.75 -0.85 4.89
CA PRO A 56 23.22 0.40 5.40
C PRO A 56 23.46 0.50 6.92
N THR A 57 23.81 1.69 7.40
CA THR A 57 23.95 2.00 8.84
C THR A 57 23.31 3.34 9.14
N GLU A 58 22.95 3.58 10.40
CA GLU A 58 22.39 4.86 10.82
C GLU A 58 23.27 6.06 10.42
N GLU A 59 24.58 5.96 10.66
CA GLU A 59 25.51 7.06 10.35
C GLU A 59 25.64 7.28 8.84
N LEU A 60 25.62 6.21 8.03
CA LEU A 60 25.60 6.38 6.58
C LEU A 60 24.33 7.10 6.14
N GLY A 61 23.19 6.76 6.75
CA GLY A 61 21.92 7.44 6.52
C GLY A 61 22.03 8.91 6.84
N GLU A 62 22.58 9.25 8.01
CA GLU A 62 22.79 10.61 8.46
C GLU A 62 23.66 11.44 7.50
N PHE A 63 24.76 10.86 7.02
CA PHE A 63 25.61 11.50 6.02
C PHE A 63 24.88 11.74 4.69
N ILE A 64 24.15 10.73 4.18
CA ILE A 64 23.37 10.85 2.95
C ILE A 64 22.25 11.87 3.11
N GLY A 65 21.56 11.89 4.25
CA GLY A 65 20.49 12.84 4.56
C GLY A 65 20.99 14.27 4.54
N TYR A 66 22.11 14.54 5.21
CA TYR A 66 22.73 15.86 5.21
C TYR A 66 23.19 16.26 3.80
N PHE A 67 23.82 15.34 3.07
CA PHE A 67 24.20 15.54 1.67
C PHE A 67 22.99 15.89 0.77
N MET A 68 21.84 15.24 0.96
CA MET A 68 20.64 15.53 0.17
C MET A 68 20.06 16.92 0.49
N GLY A 69 20.24 17.44 1.71
CA GLY A 69 19.86 18.80 2.08
C GLY A 69 20.86 19.86 1.60
N ASP A 70 22.07 19.86 2.18
CA ASP A 70 23.10 20.91 2.01
C ASP A 70 24.36 20.44 1.25
N GLY A 71 24.22 19.39 0.44
CA GLY A 71 25.30 18.86 -0.38
C GLY A 71 25.10 19.00 -1.89
N ALA A 72 26.19 18.78 -2.62
CA ALA A 72 26.24 18.74 -4.08
C ALA A 72 27.30 17.75 -4.60
N LEU A 73 27.06 17.17 -5.78
CA LEU A 73 28.05 16.42 -6.54
C LEU A 73 28.56 17.28 -7.71
N SER A 74 29.87 17.30 -7.91
CA SER A 74 30.50 17.92 -9.07
C SER A 74 31.33 16.88 -9.79
N ILE A 75 31.00 16.60 -11.05
CA ILE A 75 31.74 15.69 -11.93
C ILE A 75 32.13 16.49 -13.17
N ASN A 76 33.42 16.52 -13.51
CA ASN A 76 33.89 17.22 -14.69
C ASN A 76 33.76 16.36 -15.97
N GLU A 77 34.06 16.94 -17.12
CA GLU A 77 33.99 16.28 -18.43
C GLU A 77 34.88 15.02 -18.54
N HIS A 78 35.95 14.95 -17.75
CA HIS A 78 36.86 13.81 -17.68
C HIS A 78 36.40 12.72 -16.69
N GLY A 79 35.23 12.87 -16.08
CA GLY A 79 34.67 11.91 -15.11
C GLY A 79 35.25 12.02 -13.70
N THR A 80 36.07 13.03 -13.40
CA THR A 80 36.58 13.27 -12.05
C THR A 80 35.50 13.90 -11.18
N GLY A 81 35.13 13.19 -10.11
CA GLY A 81 34.05 13.57 -9.22
C GLY A 81 34.52 14.03 -7.84
N ARG A 82 33.80 15.00 -7.26
CA ARG A 82 33.92 15.41 -5.85
C ARG A 82 32.54 15.60 -5.24
N LEU A 83 32.42 15.21 -3.97
CA LEU A 83 31.26 15.52 -3.14
C LEU A 83 31.57 16.78 -2.32
N ILE A 84 30.59 17.66 -2.21
CA ILE A 84 30.68 18.93 -1.49
C ILE A 84 29.60 18.94 -0.43
N LEU A 85 29.97 19.21 0.82
CA LEU A 85 29.04 19.57 1.89
C LEU A 85 29.23 21.04 2.23
N THR A 86 28.17 21.83 2.24
CA THR A 86 28.21 23.23 2.66
C THR A 86 27.66 23.32 4.08
N ILE A 87 28.47 23.78 5.04
CA ILE A 87 28.09 23.84 6.45
C ILE A 87 28.25 25.28 6.94
N ALA A 88 27.23 25.82 7.62
CA ALA A 88 27.29 27.14 8.23
C ALA A 88 28.36 27.18 9.33
N ASP A 89 29.16 28.25 9.43
CA ASP A 89 30.32 28.26 10.34
C ASP A 89 29.93 28.15 11.82
N LYS A 90 28.70 28.56 12.16
CA LYS A 90 28.15 28.44 13.51
C LYS A 90 27.77 27.01 13.90
N GLU A 91 27.67 26.09 12.92
CA GLU A 91 27.19 24.72 13.12
C GLU A 91 28.35 23.73 13.31
N GLU A 92 29.16 23.99 14.33
CA GLU A 92 30.36 23.22 14.66
C GLU A 92 30.05 21.73 14.92
N GLU A 93 28.90 21.42 15.54
CA GLU A 93 28.44 20.05 15.80
C GLU A 93 28.20 19.27 14.50
N ILE A 94 27.57 19.91 13.51
CA ILE A 94 27.33 19.31 12.19
C ILE A 94 28.66 19.04 11.49
N LYS A 95 29.57 20.02 11.49
CA LYS A 95 30.91 19.85 10.91
C LYS A 95 31.62 18.65 11.50
N ASN A 96 31.73 18.58 12.82
CA ASN A 96 32.46 17.53 13.51
C ASN A 96 31.81 16.15 13.27
N ARG A 97 30.47 16.11 13.23
CA ARG A 97 29.73 14.88 12.95
C ARG A 97 29.92 14.39 11.51
N MET A 98 29.81 15.26 10.51
CA MET A 98 29.98 14.86 9.10
C MET A 98 31.40 14.40 8.80
N ILE A 99 32.42 15.07 9.35
CA ILE A 99 33.82 14.65 9.20
C ILE A 99 34.04 13.29 9.87
N TYR A 100 33.57 13.12 11.12
CA TYR A 100 33.68 11.86 11.84
C TYR A 100 33.06 10.68 11.07
N ILE A 101 31.85 10.86 10.52
CA ILE A 101 31.18 9.81 9.76
C ILE A 101 31.97 9.50 8.48
N ALA A 102 32.44 10.53 7.77
CA ALA A 102 33.18 10.33 6.52
C ALA A 102 34.52 9.59 6.74
N GLU A 103 35.23 9.92 7.81
CA GLU A 103 36.47 9.24 8.20
C GLU A 103 36.18 7.79 8.63
N LYS A 104 35.14 7.58 9.45
CA LYS A 104 34.76 6.25 9.94
C LYS A 104 34.31 5.31 8.82
N ILE A 105 33.45 5.79 7.93
CA ILE A 105 32.80 4.95 6.92
C ILE A 105 33.66 4.83 5.67
N PHE A 106 34.19 5.95 5.16
CA PHE A 106 34.88 5.99 3.88
C PHE A 106 36.41 6.07 4.03
N GLY A 107 36.94 6.39 5.22
CA GLY A 107 38.36 6.66 5.39
C GLY A 107 38.79 7.97 4.72
N LEU A 108 37.88 8.94 4.61
CA LEU A 108 38.09 10.19 3.89
C LEU A 108 37.99 11.41 4.80
N THR A 109 39.02 12.24 4.76
CA THR A 109 39.02 13.58 5.37
C THR A 109 38.80 14.64 4.27
N PRO A 110 37.89 15.60 4.45
CA PRO A 110 37.63 16.63 3.44
C PRO A 110 38.69 17.74 3.45
N CYS A 111 38.79 18.44 2.31
CA CYS A 111 39.45 19.74 2.24
C CYS A 111 38.43 20.85 2.47
N ALA A 112 38.71 21.78 3.40
CA ALA A 112 37.82 22.91 3.68
C ALA A 112 38.19 24.14 2.84
N GLN A 113 37.20 24.80 2.25
CA GLN A 113 37.35 26.09 1.59
C GLN A 113 36.27 27.05 2.08
N LYS A 114 36.70 28.17 2.65
CA LYS A 114 35.80 29.23 3.08
C LYS A 114 35.17 29.91 1.87
N LYS A 115 33.84 30.08 1.86
CA LYS A 115 33.17 30.85 0.80
C LYS A 115 33.39 32.36 1.03
N PRO A 116 33.77 33.13 0.00
CA PRO A 116 33.84 34.59 0.10
C PRO A 116 32.46 35.15 0.44
N ASP A 117 32.40 36.08 1.39
CA ASP A 117 31.19 36.84 1.76
C ASP A 117 29.97 35.99 2.18
N ASP A 118 30.19 34.73 2.59
CA ASP A 118 29.14 33.83 3.08
C ASP A 118 29.57 33.18 4.40
N ASN A 119 28.65 33.08 5.36
CA ASN A 119 28.88 32.51 6.69
C ASN A 119 28.83 30.97 6.68
N SER A 120 29.36 30.37 5.61
CA SER A 120 29.47 28.93 5.44
C SER A 120 30.81 28.52 4.84
N THR A 121 31.15 27.26 5.00
CA THR A 121 32.40 26.64 4.53
C THR A 121 32.06 25.39 3.71
N ASN A 122 32.71 25.24 2.56
CA ASN A 122 32.59 24.05 1.73
C ASN A 122 33.62 23.01 2.13
N TYR A 123 33.16 21.78 2.35
CA TYR A 123 34.00 20.61 2.65
C TYR A 123 34.00 19.68 1.45
N PHE A 124 35.15 19.59 0.78
CA PHE A 124 35.35 18.85 -0.45
C PHE A 124 35.91 17.46 -0.18
N PHE A 125 35.15 16.44 -0.56
CA PHE A 125 35.57 15.05 -0.60
C PHE A 125 35.96 14.69 -2.04
N ASN A 126 37.24 14.84 -2.36
CA ASN A 126 37.79 14.61 -3.70
C ASN A 126 37.93 13.10 -3.98
N SER A 127 36.81 12.44 -4.29
CA SER A 127 36.80 11.01 -4.61
C SER A 127 35.78 10.69 -5.71
N THR A 128 36.29 10.38 -6.90
CA THR A 128 35.49 9.85 -8.01
C THR A 128 34.82 8.53 -7.64
N VAL A 129 35.47 7.70 -6.83
CA VAL A 129 34.91 6.41 -6.39
C VAL A 129 33.67 6.63 -5.52
N LEU A 130 33.74 7.57 -4.55
CA LEU A 130 32.62 7.89 -3.67
C LEU A 130 31.45 8.47 -4.47
N THR A 131 31.72 9.47 -5.32
CA THR A 131 30.67 10.12 -6.12
C THR A 131 29.97 9.16 -7.07
N ASN A 132 30.71 8.29 -7.75
CA ASN A 132 30.12 7.27 -8.63
C ASN A 132 29.37 6.20 -7.85
N TRP A 133 29.86 5.78 -6.67
CA TRP A 133 29.15 4.84 -5.81
C TRP A 133 27.82 5.40 -5.32
N LEU A 134 27.77 6.66 -4.87
CA LEU A 134 26.53 7.33 -4.46
C LEU A 134 25.51 7.34 -5.61
N ARG A 135 25.93 7.74 -6.82
CA ARG A 135 25.07 7.70 -8.01
C ARG A 135 24.60 6.29 -8.34
N PHE A 136 25.47 5.30 -8.22
CA PHE A 136 25.16 3.89 -8.47
C PHE A 136 24.07 3.35 -7.52
N ILE A 137 24.10 3.74 -6.24
CA ILE A 137 23.04 3.38 -5.28
C ILE A 137 21.82 4.31 -5.35
N GLY A 138 21.71 5.17 -6.37
CA GLY A 138 20.58 6.06 -6.58
C GLY A 138 20.58 7.32 -5.71
N VAL A 139 21.69 7.61 -5.04
CA VAL A 139 21.91 8.86 -4.29
C VAL A 139 22.53 9.88 -5.23
N ASP A 140 21.69 10.48 -6.08
CA ASP A 140 22.09 11.50 -7.06
C ASP A 140 21.21 12.75 -6.91
N LYS A 141 21.82 13.88 -6.55
CA LYS A 141 21.16 15.18 -6.45
C LYS A 141 21.64 16.07 -7.60
N LYS A 142 20.95 15.96 -8.75
CA LYS A 142 21.26 16.79 -9.93
C LYS A 142 21.03 18.27 -9.67
N SER A 143 19.94 18.59 -8.97
CA SER A 143 19.54 19.93 -8.58
C SER A 143 18.66 19.85 -7.34
N SER A 144 18.43 20.98 -6.66
CA SER A 144 17.53 21.03 -5.50
C SER A 144 16.06 20.81 -5.88
N ILE A 145 15.65 21.11 -7.12
CA ILE A 145 14.27 20.90 -7.61
C ILE A 145 14.02 19.45 -8.03
N ASP A 146 15.07 18.73 -8.48
CA ASP A 146 14.98 17.33 -8.86
C ASP A 146 15.23 16.36 -7.70
N ALA A 147 15.59 16.88 -6.53
CA ALA A 147 15.92 16.07 -5.36
C ALA A 147 14.76 15.14 -4.98
N ASN A 148 15.04 13.92 -4.54
CA ASN A 148 14.03 12.98 -4.04
C ASN A 148 14.61 12.19 -2.87
N VAL A 149 13.76 11.48 -2.13
CA VAL A 149 14.24 10.48 -1.18
C VAL A 149 14.76 9.28 -1.99
N PRO A 150 16.05 8.90 -1.89
CA PRO A 150 16.59 7.78 -2.66
C PRO A 150 15.91 6.46 -2.29
N GLU A 151 15.66 5.60 -3.29
CA GLU A 151 14.95 4.33 -3.08
C GLU A 151 15.62 3.42 -2.06
N VAL A 152 16.96 3.44 -1.99
CA VAL A 152 17.74 2.69 -0.99
C VAL A 152 17.40 3.07 0.46
N ILE A 153 16.88 4.29 0.70
CA ILE A 153 16.43 4.74 2.02
C ILE A 153 15.17 4.00 2.46
N PHE A 154 14.34 3.51 1.54
CA PHE A 154 13.15 2.70 1.87
C PHE A 154 13.47 1.21 2.02
N LYS A 155 14.65 0.77 1.54
CA LYS A 155 15.07 -0.64 1.51
C LYS A 155 16.05 -0.99 2.62
N GLY A 156 16.88 -0.04 3.05
CA GLY A 156 18.03 -0.29 3.92
C GLY A 156 17.74 -0.41 5.41
N GLY A 157 16.49 -0.68 5.80
CA GLY A 157 16.11 -0.87 7.20
C GLY A 157 15.80 0.42 7.96
N LYS A 158 15.12 0.30 9.11
CA LYS A 158 14.58 1.46 9.85
C LYS A 158 15.67 2.39 10.40
N SER A 159 16.78 1.83 10.89
CA SER A 159 17.88 2.63 11.44
C SER A 159 18.55 3.51 10.37
N PHE A 160 18.73 2.99 9.15
CA PHE A 160 19.23 3.78 8.02
C PHE A 160 18.29 4.91 7.62
N ALA A 161 16.98 4.64 7.55
CA ALA A 161 15.97 5.64 7.29
C ALA A 161 15.92 6.74 8.36
N LYS A 162 15.99 6.39 9.64
CA LYS A 162 16.05 7.36 10.75
C LYS A 162 17.29 8.24 10.66
N GLY A 163 18.45 7.65 10.37
CA GLY A 163 19.68 8.39 10.10
C GLY A 163 19.48 9.40 8.97
N PHE A 164 18.94 8.96 7.82
CA PHE A 164 18.64 9.84 6.69
C PHE A 164 17.74 11.02 7.08
N ILE A 165 16.65 10.76 7.80
CA ILE A 165 15.75 11.82 8.27
C ILE A 165 16.49 12.77 9.20
N ARG A 166 17.28 12.28 10.16
CA ARG A 166 18.08 13.12 11.08
C ARG A 166 19.04 14.03 10.30
N GLY A 167 19.78 13.48 9.36
CA GLY A 167 20.72 14.24 8.52
C GLY A 167 20.00 15.33 7.72
N LEU A 168 18.90 14.97 7.07
CA LEU A 168 18.12 15.87 6.23
C LEU A 168 17.45 17.01 7.05
N PHE A 169 16.85 16.69 8.20
CA PHE A 169 16.31 17.70 9.12
C PHE A 169 17.40 18.55 9.79
N SER A 170 18.62 18.04 9.92
CA SER A 170 19.73 18.82 10.48
C SER A 170 20.21 19.89 9.50
N ALA A 171 20.23 19.59 8.20
CA ALA A 171 20.47 20.53 7.11
C ALA A 171 19.34 21.56 6.99
N ASP A 172 18.18 21.13 6.46
CA ASP A 172 17.10 22.04 6.03
C ASP A 172 15.96 22.21 7.04
N GLY A 173 16.01 21.48 8.16
CA GLY A 173 14.94 21.43 9.15
C GLY A 173 15.07 22.46 10.27
N CYS A 174 13.93 22.82 10.85
CA CYS A 174 13.81 23.67 12.02
C CYS A 174 12.73 23.17 12.98
N VAL A 175 12.68 23.72 14.18
CA VAL A 175 11.56 23.58 15.11
C VAL A 175 10.83 24.93 15.10
N THR A 176 9.54 24.95 14.75
CA THR A 176 8.76 26.20 14.73
C THR A 176 8.58 26.76 16.14
N LYS A 177 8.11 28.01 16.25
CA LYS A 177 7.84 28.64 17.55
C LYS A 177 6.79 27.88 18.36
N GLU A 178 5.86 27.24 17.65
CA GLU A 178 4.80 26.39 18.21
C GLU A 178 5.28 24.99 18.57
N GLY A 179 6.56 24.67 18.32
CA GLY A 179 7.15 23.39 18.68
C GLY A 179 7.11 22.33 17.58
N TYR A 180 6.74 22.65 16.34
CA TYR A 180 6.65 21.61 15.31
C TYR A 180 7.98 21.43 14.56
N PRO A 181 8.59 20.23 14.55
CA PRO A 181 9.65 19.92 13.60
C PRO A 181 9.12 20.11 12.18
N SER A 182 9.84 20.90 11.38
CA SER A 182 9.46 21.24 10.02
C SER A 182 10.66 21.22 9.10
N LEU A 183 10.45 20.87 7.84
CA LEU A 183 11.44 20.94 6.77
C LEU A 183 10.84 21.65 5.57
N CYS A 184 11.61 22.52 4.91
CA CYS A 184 11.22 23.15 3.65
C CYS A 184 12.01 22.55 2.49
N THR A 185 11.38 22.34 1.35
CA THR A 185 12.05 21.98 0.10
C THR A 185 11.34 22.61 -1.09
N ILE A 186 12.07 22.83 -2.18
CA ILE A 186 11.49 23.23 -3.48
C ILE A 186 11.19 22.04 -4.39
N SER A 187 11.57 20.82 -3.97
CA SER A 187 11.24 19.60 -4.70
C SER A 187 9.99 18.94 -4.14
N GLU A 188 8.96 18.85 -4.98
CA GLU A 188 7.75 18.07 -4.70
C GLU A 188 8.07 16.59 -4.45
N LYS A 189 8.98 16.01 -5.23
CA LYS A 189 9.38 14.59 -5.09
C LYS A 189 10.08 14.30 -3.77
N MET A 190 10.90 15.24 -3.28
CA MET A 190 11.50 15.14 -1.95
C MET A 190 10.42 15.25 -0.87
N ALA A 191 9.49 16.19 -1.01
CA ALA A 191 8.40 16.37 -0.06
C ALA A 191 7.52 15.11 0.05
N ASP A 192 7.07 14.56 -1.08
CA ASP A 192 6.26 13.35 -1.11
C ASP A 192 7.01 12.13 -0.59
N GLY A 193 8.27 11.94 -1.01
CA GLY A 193 9.11 10.87 -0.50
C GLY A 193 9.32 10.96 1.01
N LEU A 194 9.55 12.16 1.55
CA LEU A 194 9.75 12.36 2.98
C LEU A 194 8.47 12.12 3.78
N ARG A 195 7.30 12.55 3.27
CA ARG A 195 5.99 12.26 3.90
C ARG A 195 5.76 10.76 4.00
N ILE A 196 5.97 10.02 2.91
CA ILE A 196 5.81 8.56 2.89
C ILE A 196 6.80 7.91 3.86
N LEU A 197 8.06 8.35 3.85
CA LEU A 197 9.10 7.82 4.73
C LEU A 197 8.76 8.04 6.21
N LEU A 198 8.38 9.26 6.60
CA LEU A 198 7.96 9.59 7.96
C LEU A 198 6.71 8.79 8.38
N LEU A 199 5.69 8.71 7.52
CA LEU A 199 4.48 7.94 7.79
C LEU A 199 4.78 6.44 7.98
N SER A 200 5.71 5.90 7.19
CA SER A 200 6.11 4.49 7.26
C SER A 200 6.80 4.11 8.57
N ILE A 201 7.41 5.07 9.27
CA ILE A 201 7.92 4.91 10.64
C ILE A 201 6.97 5.50 11.70
N GLY A 202 5.73 5.75 11.30
CA GLY A 202 4.62 6.13 12.16
C GLY A 202 4.62 7.59 12.62
N ILE A 203 5.16 8.49 11.81
CA ILE A 203 5.19 9.94 12.02
C ILE A 203 4.35 10.63 10.94
N PRO A 204 3.06 10.94 11.21
CA PRO A 204 2.23 11.69 10.28
C PRO A 204 2.68 13.14 10.14
N THR A 205 2.50 13.70 8.94
CA THR A 205 2.91 15.07 8.60
C THR A 205 1.84 15.79 7.80
N CYS A 206 1.78 17.12 7.91
CA CYS A 206 1.08 17.95 6.94
C CYS A 206 2.08 18.60 5.98
N THR A 207 1.60 19.01 4.82
CA THR A 207 2.38 19.81 3.86
C THR A 207 1.62 21.08 3.53
N SER A 208 2.27 22.22 3.73
CA SER A 208 1.78 23.51 3.26
C SER A 208 2.64 23.98 2.08
N ILE A 209 1.97 24.48 1.05
CA ILE A 209 2.63 24.97 -0.17
C ILE A 209 2.57 26.49 -0.15
N LYS A 210 3.73 27.14 -0.29
CA LYS A 210 3.83 28.59 -0.45
C LYS A 210 4.26 28.89 -1.89
N SER A 211 3.30 29.28 -2.73
CA SER A 211 3.50 29.65 -4.14
C SER A 211 3.78 31.14 -4.34
N ASP A 212 3.27 32.00 -3.46
CA ASP A 212 3.23 33.44 -3.70
C ASP A 212 4.43 34.13 -3.06
N ARG A 213 5.60 33.99 -3.68
CA ARG A 213 6.82 34.71 -3.25
C ARG A 213 7.49 35.44 -4.40
N LYS A 214 8.02 36.62 -4.09
CA LYS A 214 9.07 37.32 -4.85
C LYS A 214 10.28 37.44 -3.92
N ASP A 215 10.97 36.33 -3.67
CA ASP A 215 12.16 36.30 -2.82
C ASP A 215 13.36 35.63 -3.52
N ALA A 216 14.51 35.59 -2.85
CA ALA A 216 15.80 35.19 -3.43
C ALA A 216 15.87 33.71 -3.89
N PHE A 217 14.82 32.92 -3.65
CA PHE A 217 14.72 31.51 -4.04
C PHE A 217 13.97 31.30 -5.37
N GLY A 218 13.57 32.39 -6.03
CA GLY A 218 12.86 32.38 -7.31
C GLY A 218 11.36 32.15 -7.17
N ASP A 219 10.70 31.86 -8.28
CA ASP A 219 9.24 31.73 -8.36
C ASP A 219 8.73 30.29 -8.06
N ASN A 220 9.62 29.40 -7.59
CA ASN A 220 9.27 28.01 -7.33
C ASN A 220 8.46 27.86 -6.03
N PRO A 221 7.43 27.00 -6.00
CA PRO A 221 6.68 26.72 -4.79
C PRO A 221 7.59 26.08 -3.74
N ILE A 222 7.41 26.47 -2.48
CA ILE A 222 8.10 25.86 -1.35
C ILE A 222 7.12 24.96 -0.59
N TYR A 223 7.48 23.69 -0.50
CA TYR A 223 6.78 22.64 0.23
C TYR A 223 7.33 22.59 1.65
N GLN A 224 6.51 22.97 2.63
CA GLN A 224 6.85 22.88 4.04
C GLN A 224 6.18 21.64 4.65
N ILE A 225 6.98 20.63 4.96
CA ILE A 225 6.53 19.41 5.65
C ILE A 225 6.65 19.65 7.15
N ARG A 226 5.60 19.36 7.90
CA ARG A 226 5.55 19.56 9.36
C ARG A 226 5.05 18.30 10.04
N ILE A 227 5.70 17.89 11.13
CA ILE A 227 5.21 16.81 12.00
C ILE A 227 4.09 17.38 12.86
N ILE A 228 2.90 16.78 12.86
CA ILE A 228 1.67 17.42 13.36
C ILE A 228 0.97 16.72 14.52
N THR A 229 1.42 15.52 14.88
CA THR A 229 0.81 14.73 15.97
C THR A 229 1.73 14.68 17.18
N ASN A 230 1.17 14.64 18.37
CA ASN A 230 1.96 14.57 19.61
C ASN A 230 2.77 13.26 19.68
N GLU A 231 2.18 12.16 19.23
CA GLU A 231 2.88 10.88 19.08
C GLU A 231 4.04 10.97 18.08
N GLY A 232 3.83 11.63 16.94
CA GLY A 232 4.85 11.83 15.90
C GLY A 232 6.00 12.72 16.38
N ILE A 233 5.71 13.81 17.09
CA ILE A 233 6.73 14.68 17.69
C ILE A 233 7.57 13.89 18.71
N ARG A 234 6.91 13.08 19.56
CA ARG A 234 7.60 12.21 20.52
C ARG A 234 8.49 11.19 19.83
N LYS A 235 7.97 10.46 18.84
CA LYS A 235 8.78 9.51 18.04
C LYS A 235 9.95 10.21 17.37
N PHE A 236 9.74 11.39 16.80
CA PHE A 236 10.84 12.17 16.21
C PHE A 236 11.88 12.54 17.25
N LYS A 237 11.47 13.05 18.42
CA LYS A 237 12.36 13.40 19.53
C LYS A 237 13.16 12.20 20.05
N ASP A 238 12.50 11.09 20.30
CA ASP A 238 13.09 9.94 21.00
C ASP A 238 13.95 9.08 20.04
N GLU A 239 13.62 9.03 18.75
CA GLU A 239 14.23 8.08 17.80
C GLU A 239 15.04 8.74 16.68
N ILE A 240 14.84 10.04 16.41
CA ILE A 240 15.46 10.74 15.28
C ILE A 240 16.26 11.95 15.77
N GLY A 241 15.58 12.99 16.25
CA GLY A 241 16.18 14.24 16.70
C GLY A 241 16.95 14.98 15.60
N PHE A 242 17.81 15.89 16.03
CA PHE A 242 18.74 16.63 15.20
C PHE A 242 20.19 16.29 15.59
N ILE A 243 21.14 16.59 14.71
CA ILE A 243 22.56 16.57 15.05
C ILE A 243 22.90 17.68 16.04
N VAL A 244 22.24 18.84 15.90
CA VAL A 244 22.53 20.06 16.69
C VAL A 244 21.79 20.04 18.03
N SER A 245 22.55 20.18 19.13
CA SER A 245 22.04 20.25 20.51
C SER A 245 20.96 21.32 20.70
N GLU A 246 21.17 22.56 20.21
CA GLU A 246 20.21 23.68 20.33
C GLU A 246 18.82 23.33 19.76
N LYS A 247 18.77 22.64 18.60
CA LYS A 247 17.50 22.22 17.99
C LYS A 247 16.82 21.14 18.84
N ASN A 248 17.60 20.22 19.41
CA ASN A 248 17.09 19.19 20.32
C ASN A 248 16.59 19.79 21.64
N GLU A 249 17.23 20.83 22.19
CA GLU A 249 16.72 21.53 23.38
C GLU A 249 15.37 22.19 23.11
N ARG A 250 15.22 22.87 21.97
CA ARG A 250 13.93 23.43 21.54
C ARG A 250 12.86 22.35 21.39
N LEU A 251 13.23 21.21 20.82
CA LEU A 251 12.35 20.04 20.69
C LEU A 251 11.98 19.45 22.06
N ASN A 252 12.89 19.47 23.03
CA ASN A 252 12.67 18.94 24.36
C ASN A 252 11.79 19.83 25.23
N ASN A 253 11.79 21.14 24.97
CA ASN A 253 11.02 22.14 25.72
C ASN A 253 9.55 22.26 25.26
N ILE A 254 9.11 21.42 24.31
CA ILE A 254 7.71 21.40 23.88
C ILE A 254 6.89 20.75 24.98
N GLU A 255 5.99 21.52 25.60
CA GLU A 255 5.00 20.95 26.50
C GLU A 255 4.04 20.03 25.73
N GLU A 256 3.91 18.77 26.16
CA GLU A 256 2.93 17.80 25.65
C GLU A 256 1.46 18.27 25.78
N ALA A 257 1.22 19.46 26.36
CA ALA A 257 -0.08 20.07 26.60
C ALA A 257 -0.61 20.91 25.42
N SER A 258 0.11 20.97 24.30
CA SER A 258 -0.38 21.60 23.08
C SER A 258 -1.57 20.80 22.51
N TYR A 259 -2.68 21.50 22.27
CA TYR A 259 -3.89 20.90 21.68
C TYR A 259 -3.54 20.25 20.34
N GLU A 260 -3.69 18.93 20.24
CA GLU A 260 -3.63 18.22 18.97
C GLU A 260 -4.95 18.46 18.22
N PHE A 261 -4.88 18.89 16.96
CA PHE A 261 -6.07 19.14 16.12
C PHE A 261 -6.16 18.21 14.92
N ASN A 262 -5.09 17.48 14.59
CA ASN A 262 -4.94 16.81 13.29
C ASN A 262 -5.19 15.30 13.35
N ASP A 263 -4.87 14.61 14.46
CA ASP A 263 -5.13 13.17 14.61
C ASP A 263 -6.58 12.93 15.02
N ILE A 264 -7.49 13.13 14.06
CA ILE A 264 -8.94 13.10 14.30
C ILE A 264 -9.51 11.69 14.15
N ILE A 265 -10.56 11.43 14.92
CA ILE A 265 -11.39 10.23 14.83
C ILE A 265 -12.54 10.54 13.87
N PRO A 266 -12.56 9.94 12.66
CA PRO A 266 -13.55 10.27 11.65
C PRO A 266 -14.95 9.77 12.04
N ASN A 267 -15.97 10.56 11.70
CA ASN A 267 -17.39 10.21 11.89
C ASN A 267 -17.73 9.73 13.31
N GLN A 268 -17.06 10.31 14.32
CA GLN A 268 -17.13 9.94 15.74
C GLN A 268 -18.52 10.01 16.37
N ALA A 269 -19.41 10.84 15.82
CA ALA A 269 -20.70 11.18 16.44
C ALA A 269 -21.59 9.95 16.64
N TYR A 270 -21.61 9.02 15.68
CA TYR A 270 -22.42 7.81 15.77
C TYR A 270 -21.88 6.85 16.85
N LYS A 271 -20.56 6.60 16.85
CA LYS A 271 -19.89 5.76 17.85
C LYS A 271 -20.00 6.34 19.27
N LEU A 272 -20.01 7.66 19.41
CA LEU A 272 -20.25 8.32 20.71
C LEU A 272 -21.71 8.23 21.17
N LYS A 273 -22.67 8.12 20.24
CA LYS A 273 -24.08 7.90 20.57
C LYS A 273 -24.32 6.48 21.11
N GLU A 274 -23.60 5.47 20.60
CA GLU A 274 -23.67 4.09 21.09
C GLU A 274 -23.32 3.98 22.59
N ILE A 275 -22.40 4.82 23.07
CA ILE A 275 -21.98 4.85 24.48
C ILE A 275 -22.81 5.80 25.35
N TYR A 276 -23.60 6.69 24.73
CA TYR A 276 -24.30 7.74 25.44
C TYR A 276 -25.63 8.13 24.76
N ASP A 277 -26.75 7.66 25.33
CA ASP A 277 -28.11 7.89 24.82
C ASP A 277 -28.84 9.08 25.49
N GLY A 278 -28.09 10.10 25.90
CA GLY A 278 -28.66 11.40 26.28
C GLY A 278 -28.65 11.76 27.77
N PRO A 279 -29.04 13.00 28.12
CA PRO A 279 -28.89 13.56 29.45
C PRO A 279 -29.83 12.88 30.45
N GLY A 280 -29.25 12.18 31.42
CA GLY A 280 -29.94 11.28 32.35
C GLY A 280 -31.19 11.84 33.07
N ARG A 281 -32.01 10.90 33.58
CA ARG A 281 -33.23 10.99 34.44
C ARG A 281 -34.18 12.19 34.26
N GLY A 282 -35.48 11.90 34.19
CA GLY A 282 -36.57 12.88 34.24
C GLY A 282 -37.86 12.34 33.62
N CYS A 283 -38.99 12.97 33.89
CA CYS A 283 -40.34 12.47 33.57
C CYS A 283 -40.83 12.76 32.12
N ALA A 284 -39.95 13.18 31.21
CA ALA A 284 -40.32 13.54 29.84
C ALA A 284 -40.22 12.34 28.88
N LYS A 285 -41.06 12.31 27.84
CA LYS A 285 -41.03 11.30 26.77
C LYS A 285 -39.64 11.25 26.12
N GLY A 286 -38.98 10.08 26.16
CA GLY A 286 -37.67 9.83 25.53
C GLY A 286 -36.46 9.73 26.47
N LYS A 287 -36.62 9.77 27.80
CA LYS A 287 -35.49 9.62 28.74
C LYS A 287 -35.21 8.16 29.15
N ALA A 288 -33.92 7.81 29.22
CA ALA A 288 -33.42 6.50 29.64
C ALA A 288 -33.62 6.21 31.15
N SER A 289 -33.79 4.92 31.49
CA SER A 289 -34.07 4.43 32.86
C SER A 289 -32.85 4.44 33.80
N ARG A 290 -31.62 4.48 33.25
CA ARG A 290 -30.36 4.63 33.99
C ARG A 290 -29.91 6.10 33.97
N GLY A 291 -29.41 6.61 35.09
CA GLY A 291 -28.90 7.98 35.16
C GLY A 291 -27.64 8.11 34.30
N ALA A 292 -27.69 8.90 33.23
CA ALA A 292 -26.54 9.09 32.37
C ALA A 292 -25.42 9.89 33.09
N ASN A 293 -24.18 9.47 32.87
CA ASN A 293 -22.98 10.07 33.42
C ASN A 293 -22.86 11.54 32.95
N ARG A 294 -23.04 12.49 33.88
CA ARG A 294 -23.08 13.93 33.56
C ARG A 294 -21.70 14.49 33.24
N GLU A 295 -20.65 13.94 33.83
CA GLU A 295 -19.27 14.36 33.60
C GLU A 295 -18.83 13.95 32.20
N LEU A 296 -19.11 12.69 31.83
CA LEU A 296 -18.90 12.20 30.47
C LEU A 296 -19.64 13.08 29.44
N TYR A 297 -20.92 13.38 29.67
CA TYR A 297 -21.69 14.26 28.78
C TYR A 297 -21.04 15.62 28.57
N ARG A 298 -20.63 16.28 29.67
CA ARG A 298 -19.95 17.57 29.59
C ARG A 298 -18.72 17.47 28.70
N ASP A 299 -17.98 16.38 28.80
CA ASP A 299 -16.75 16.16 28.06
C ASP A 299 -16.92 15.72 26.60
N ILE A 300 -18.07 15.12 26.23
CA ILE A 300 -18.35 14.63 24.87
C ILE A 300 -19.39 15.44 24.11
N SER A 301 -20.10 16.36 24.77
CA SER A 301 -21.27 17.07 24.21
C SER A 301 -21.00 17.76 22.86
N HIS A 302 -19.79 18.25 22.61
CA HIS A 302 -19.42 18.89 21.34
C HIS A 302 -19.15 17.93 20.18
N TYR A 303 -19.11 16.62 20.44
CA TYR A 303 -18.83 15.58 19.45
C TYR A 303 -20.08 14.74 19.12
N LEU A 304 -21.16 14.91 19.87
CA LEU A 304 -22.45 14.25 19.64
C LEU A 304 -23.12 14.77 18.35
N PRO A 305 -24.05 14.00 17.76
CA PRO A 305 -24.82 14.46 16.60
C PRO A 305 -25.69 15.69 16.94
N ASP A 306 -26.03 16.47 15.92
CA ASP A 306 -26.99 17.58 15.98
C ASP A 306 -26.65 18.72 16.96
N VAL A 307 -25.36 18.97 17.18
CA VAL A 307 -24.87 20.06 18.04
C VAL A 307 -24.55 21.32 17.21
N SER A 308 -24.83 22.50 17.76
CA SER A 308 -24.64 23.78 17.06
C SER A 308 -23.17 24.13 16.76
N ALA A 309 -22.24 23.59 17.54
CA ALA A 309 -20.79 23.82 17.40
C ALA A 309 -20.04 22.48 17.42
N LYS A 310 -20.15 21.73 16.32
CA LYS A 310 -19.50 20.42 16.14
C LYS A 310 -17.98 20.56 16.17
N ARG A 311 -17.31 19.68 16.91
CA ARG A 311 -15.84 19.57 16.96
C ARG A 311 -15.39 18.20 16.50
N ASN A 312 -14.13 18.11 16.06
CA ASN A 312 -13.49 16.83 15.78
C ASN A 312 -12.91 16.24 17.06
N LEU A 313 -13.23 14.98 17.35
CA LEU A 313 -12.62 14.25 18.46
C LEU A 313 -11.22 13.82 18.04
N THR A 314 -10.20 14.27 18.74
CA THR A 314 -8.80 13.86 18.48
C THR A 314 -8.44 12.59 19.24
N ARG A 315 -7.45 11.82 18.76
CA ARG A 315 -6.91 10.63 19.43
C ARG A 315 -6.40 10.94 20.84
N MET A 316 -5.70 12.06 21.04
CA MET A 316 -5.30 12.53 22.37
C MET A 316 -6.51 12.72 23.31
N ARG A 317 -7.57 13.40 22.83
CA ARG A 317 -8.80 13.58 23.61
C ARG A 317 -9.51 12.25 23.89
N LEU A 318 -9.54 11.34 22.92
CA LEU A 318 -10.09 10.00 23.13
C LEU A 318 -9.31 9.22 24.20
N LYS A 319 -7.98 9.33 24.23
CA LYS A 319 -7.14 8.74 25.29
C LYS A 319 -7.47 9.30 26.66
N TYR A 320 -7.71 10.61 26.77
CA TYR A 320 -8.22 11.23 27.99
C TYR A 320 -9.59 10.65 28.39
N LEU A 321 -10.53 10.55 27.45
CA LEU A 321 -11.87 10.01 27.73
C LEU A 321 -11.81 8.55 28.20
N ALA A 322 -11.03 7.70 27.52
CA ALA A 322 -10.84 6.29 27.89
C ALA A 322 -10.19 6.09 29.26
N LYS A 323 -9.32 7.02 29.69
CA LYS A 323 -8.70 6.98 31.03
C LYS A 323 -9.70 7.31 32.14
N ASN A 324 -10.65 8.20 31.89
CA ASN A 324 -11.53 8.75 32.92
C ASN A 324 -12.93 8.12 32.94
N TYR A 325 -13.37 7.47 31.86
CA TYR A 325 -14.74 6.98 31.71
C TYR A 325 -14.77 5.52 31.25
N GLU A 326 -15.36 4.66 32.09
CA GLU A 326 -15.47 3.22 31.86
C GLU A 326 -16.39 2.89 30.67
N GLU A 327 -17.35 3.76 30.38
CA GLU A 327 -18.23 3.68 29.21
C GLU A 327 -17.44 3.77 27.90
N VAL A 328 -16.41 4.62 27.85
CA VAL A 328 -15.55 4.79 26.67
C VAL A 328 -14.59 3.60 26.56
N LYS A 329 -14.04 3.17 27.69
CA LYS A 329 -13.10 2.04 27.75
C LYS A 329 -13.72 0.70 27.32
N ASN A 330 -15.02 0.51 27.56
CA ASN A 330 -15.75 -0.70 27.14
C ASN A 330 -16.44 -0.56 25.78
N SER A 331 -16.07 0.45 24.99
CA SER A 331 -16.69 0.73 23.69
C SER A 331 -15.80 0.39 22.51
N SER A 332 -16.41 0.36 21.32
CA SER A 332 -15.74 0.23 20.04
C SER A 332 -14.74 1.36 19.76
N LEU A 333 -14.79 2.49 20.49
CA LEU A 333 -13.86 3.60 20.32
C LEU A 333 -12.42 3.23 20.73
N MET A 334 -12.23 2.25 21.61
CA MET A 334 -10.87 1.81 22.03
C MET A 334 -10.02 1.35 20.86
N TRP A 335 -10.66 0.79 19.82
CA TRP A 335 -9.98 0.39 18.61
C TRP A 335 -9.22 1.54 17.94
N PHE A 336 -9.71 2.79 18.05
CA PHE A 336 -9.01 4.00 17.56
C PHE A 336 -7.80 4.42 18.38
N LEU A 337 -7.56 3.84 19.56
CA LEU A 337 -6.31 4.05 20.30
C LEU A 337 -5.27 2.98 20.00
N GLU A 338 -5.72 1.80 19.56
CA GLU A 338 -4.89 0.62 19.34
C GLU A 338 -4.51 0.44 17.86
N ASN A 339 -5.30 1.00 16.93
CA ASN A 339 -4.96 0.95 15.52
C ASN A 339 -3.75 1.86 15.21
N ASN A 340 -2.79 1.34 14.46
CA ASN A 340 -1.65 2.12 13.95
C ASN A 340 -2.05 2.84 12.66
N GLN A 341 -3.08 3.68 12.72
CA GLN A 341 -3.63 4.35 11.55
C GLN A 341 -3.74 5.86 11.78
N PHE A 342 -3.76 6.59 10.68
CA PHE A 342 -4.00 8.02 10.62
C PHE A 342 -5.12 8.26 9.60
N TYR A 343 -5.98 9.23 9.87
CA TYR A 343 -7.16 9.48 9.04
C TYR A 343 -7.03 10.86 8.42
N ASP A 344 -7.23 10.92 7.11
CA ASP A 344 -7.14 12.18 6.36
C ASP A 344 -8.41 12.40 5.53
N GLU A 345 -8.76 13.66 5.36
CA GLU A 345 -9.97 14.06 4.64
C GLU A 345 -9.63 14.32 3.17
N VAL A 346 -10.46 13.82 2.26
CA VAL A 346 -10.33 14.13 0.84
C VAL A 346 -10.75 15.59 0.63
N VAL A 347 -9.81 16.42 0.20
CA VAL A 347 -10.09 17.84 -0.10
C VAL A 347 -10.39 18.04 -1.58
N GLU A 348 -9.63 17.38 -2.46
CA GLU A 348 -9.71 17.58 -3.91
C GLU A 348 -9.46 16.27 -4.66
N LEU A 349 -10.11 16.12 -5.82
CA LEU A 349 -9.91 15.00 -6.76
C LEU A 349 -9.42 15.56 -8.09
N LYS A 350 -8.25 15.11 -8.55
CA LYS A 350 -7.67 15.50 -9.85
C LYS A 350 -7.59 14.28 -10.76
N GLY A 351 -8.19 14.40 -11.95
CA GLY A 351 -8.06 13.37 -12.99
C GLY A 351 -6.66 13.35 -13.59
N SER A 352 -6.11 12.16 -13.82
CA SER A 352 -4.84 11.96 -14.53
C SER A 352 -4.82 10.60 -15.22
N GLU A 353 -3.91 10.42 -16.17
CA GLU A 353 -3.65 9.14 -16.83
C GLU A 353 -2.23 8.69 -16.49
N ALA A 354 -2.09 7.43 -16.07
CA ALA A 354 -0.83 6.81 -15.76
C ALA A 354 -0.91 5.30 -15.98
N LEU A 355 0.24 4.64 -16.18
CA LEU A 355 0.31 3.19 -16.10
C LEU A 355 -0.07 2.75 -14.68
N THR A 356 -1.03 1.84 -14.57
CA THR A 356 -1.48 1.30 -13.28
C THR A 356 -0.99 -0.13 -13.11
N LEU A 357 -0.70 -0.47 -11.86
CA LEU A 357 -0.33 -1.82 -11.44
C LEU A 357 -1.24 -2.22 -10.28
N ASP A 358 -1.46 -3.52 -10.10
CA ASP A 358 -2.22 -4.08 -8.98
C ASP A 358 -1.54 -5.34 -8.45
N LEU A 359 -1.81 -5.69 -7.20
CA LEU A 359 -1.20 -6.83 -6.51
C LEU A 359 -2.27 -7.84 -6.10
N SER A 360 -2.09 -9.11 -6.51
CA SER A 360 -2.93 -10.20 -6.00
C SER A 360 -2.41 -10.71 -4.65
N VAL A 361 -2.93 -10.16 -3.56
CA VAL A 361 -2.62 -10.59 -2.19
C VAL A 361 -3.52 -11.77 -1.76
N PRO A 362 -2.97 -12.96 -1.42
CA PRO A 362 -3.75 -14.20 -1.24
C PRO A 362 -4.78 -14.21 -0.11
N GLU A 363 -4.53 -13.55 1.02
CA GLU A 363 -5.37 -13.71 2.22
C GLU A 363 -6.46 -12.65 2.30
N ASN A 364 -6.07 -11.41 2.60
CA ASN A 364 -7.00 -10.33 2.88
C ASN A 364 -7.32 -9.49 1.65
N SER A 365 -6.71 -9.80 0.49
CA SER A 365 -6.86 -9.01 -0.74
C SER A 365 -6.55 -7.52 -0.54
N THR A 366 -5.68 -7.16 0.42
CA THR A 366 -5.30 -5.77 0.68
C THR A 366 -3.79 -5.56 0.71
N TYR A 367 -3.35 -4.36 0.34
CA TYR A 367 -1.95 -3.95 0.41
C TYR A 367 -1.83 -2.47 0.75
N ILE A 368 -0.62 -2.05 1.12
CA ILE A 368 -0.31 -0.65 1.41
C ILE A 368 0.49 -0.07 0.25
N ALA A 369 0.03 1.05 -0.29
CA ALA A 369 0.73 1.80 -1.34
C ALA A 369 0.82 3.26 -0.93
N ASN A 370 2.03 3.80 -0.75
CA ASN A 370 2.27 5.18 -0.29
C ASN A 370 1.52 5.53 1.02
N GLY A 371 1.34 4.55 1.90
CA GLY A 371 0.56 4.68 3.14
C GLY A 371 -0.94 4.43 3.01
N PHE A 372 -1.50 4.45 1.80
CA PHE A 372 -2.91 4.14 1.57
C PHE A 372 -3.17 2.64 1.67
N VAL A 373 -4.23 2.26 2.39
CA VAL A 373 -4.72 0.89 2.44
C VAL A 373 -5.62 0.65 1.22
N SER A 374 -5.18 -0.23 0.32
CA SER A 374 -5.84 -0.53 -0.96
C SER A 374 -6.35 -1.98 -0.98
N HIS A 375 -7.45 -2.23 -1.70
CA HIS A 375 -7.95 -3.58 -1.98
C HIS A 375 -7.56 -3.98 -3.40
N ASN A 376 -7.21 -5.24 -3.62
CA ASN A 376 -6.88 -5.77 -4.94
C ASN A 376 -8.13 -5.87 -5.83
N THR A 377 -7.93 -5.98 -7.13
CA THR A 377 -9.00 -6.24 -8.09
C THR A 377 -8.89 -7.69 -8.55
N ARG A 378 -9.62 -8.61 -7.91
CA ARG A 378 -9.80 -9.96 -8.46
C ARG A 378 -11.00 -9.96 -9.41
N ARG A 379 -10.76 -10.28 -10.68
CA ARG A 379 -11.84 -10.49 -11.66
C ARG A 379 -12.62 -11.76 -11.28
N GLY A 380 -13.95 -11.71 -11.40
CA GLY A 380 -14.78 -12.90 -11.22
C GLY A 380 -14.46 -13.95 -12.28
N ALA A 381 -14.44 -15.23 -11.87
CA ALA A 381 -14.29 -16.37 -12.77
C ALA A 381 -15.67 -16.99 -13.01
N ASN A 382 -16.20 -16.80 -14.21
CA ASN A 382 -17.50 -17.33 -14.63
C ASN A 382 -17.32 -18.54 -15.54
N MET A 383 -18.34 -19.39 -15.64
CA MET A 383 -18.39 -20.49 -16.60
C MET A 383 -19.57 -20.25 -17.54
N ALA A 384 -19.34 -20.36 -18.85
CA ALA A 384 -20.38 -20.40 -19.85
C ALA A 384 -20.31 -21.74 -20.59
N ILE A 385 -21.44 -22.45 -20.63
CA ILE A 385 -21.56 -23.71 -21.36
C ILE A 385 -22.68 -23.57 -22.38
N LEU A 386 -22.39 -23.88 -23.64
CA LEU A 386 -23.39 -23.89 -24.71
C LEU A 386 -23.50 -25.29 -25.29
N ARG A 387 -24.74 -25.77 -25.48
CA ARG A 387 -24.97 -27.06 -26.13
C ARG A 387 -24.54 -27.01 -27.59
N VAL A 388 -23.98 -28.12 -28.07
CA VAL A 388 -23.45 -28.23 -29.43
C VAL A 388 -24.51 -28.10 -30.52
N ASP A 389 -25.78 -28.35 -30.18
CA ASP A 389 -26.95 -28.19 -31.05
C ASP A 389 -27.53 -26.77 -31.07
N HIS A 390 -26.91 -25.81 -30.39
CA HIS A 390 -27.35 -24.41 -30.43
C HIS A 390 -27.00 -23.73 -31.79
N PRO A 391 -27.87 -22.90 -32.38
CA PRO A 391 -27.61 -22.24 -33.66
C PRO A 391 -26.33 -21.39 -33.69
N ASP A 392 -26.01 -20.77 -32.56
CA ASP A 392 -24.83 -19.88 -32.41
C ASP A 392 -23.53 -20.62 -32.04
N ILE A 393 -23.51 -21.96 -32.10
CA ILE A 393 -22.38 -22.77 -31.61
C ILE A 393 -21.03 -22.39 -32.27
N MET A 394 -21.04 -22.07 -33.56
CA MET A 394 -19.83 -21.72 -34.31
C MET A 394 -19.22 -20.39 -33.85
N GLU A 395 -20.07 -19.42 -33.50
CA GLU A 395 -19.65 -18.14 -32.95
C GLU A 395 -19.14 -18.33 -31.52
N PHE A 396 -19.87 -19.10 -30.71
CA PHE A 396 -19.48 -19.40 -29.33
C PHE A 396 -18.12 -20.08 -29.23
N ILE A 397 -17.81 -21.05 -30.10
CA ILE A 397 -16.49 -21.71 -30.12
C ILE A 397 -15.36 -20.70 -30.42
N LYS A 398 -15.63 -19.64 -31.20
CA LYS A 398 -14.65 -18.63 -31.61
C LYS A 398 -14.66 -17.37 -30.75
N CYS A 399 -15.57 -17.24 -29.79
CA CYS A 399 -15.79 -15.97 -29.08
C CYS A 399 -14.59 -15.49 -28.24
N LYS A 400 -13.59 -16.36 -28.03
CA LYS A 400 -12.31 -16.04 -27.36
C LYS A 400 -11.10 -16.17 -28.28
N GLU A 401 -11.28 -16.06 -29.59
CA GLU A 401 -10.16 -15.95 -30.54
C GLU A 401 -9.33 -14.69 -30.27
N ASP A 402 -9.97 -13.56 -29.94
CA ASP A 402 -9.29 -12.43 -29.27
C ASP A 402 -9.29 -12.63 -27.75
N THR A 403 -8.12 -12.93 -27.20
CA THR A 403 -7.87 -13.08 -25.76
C THR A 403 -8.20 -11.85 -24.90
N LYS A 404 -8.48 -10.69 -25.50
CA LYS A 404 -8.92 -9.48 -24.80
C LYS A 404 -10.43 -9.40 -24.60
N GLU A 405 -11.20 -10.21 -25.29
CA GLU A 405 -12.65 -10.29 -25.14
C GLU A 405 -13.03 -11.38 -24.13
N ILE A 406 -14.15 -11.17 -23.42
CA ILE A 406 -14.75 -12.18 -22.53
C ILE A 406 -13.74 -12.70 -21.47
N THR A 407 -12.88 -11.82 -20.95
CA THR A 407 -11.74 -12.19 -20.08
C THR A 407 -12.11 -12.81 -18.72
N ASN A 408 -13.39 -12.79 -18.36
CA ASN A 408 -13.89 -13.23 -17.06
C ASN A 408 -14.67 -14.55 -17.15
N PHE A 409 -14.81 -15.14 -18.34
CA PHE A 409 -15.47 -16.42 -18.52
C PHE A 409 -14.48 -17.48 -18.97
N ASN A 410 -14.59 -18.66 -18.38
CA ASN A 410 -14.19 -19.89 -19.01
C ASN A 410 -15.36 -20.40 -19.88
N ILE A 411 -15.09 -20.94 -21.06
CA ILE A 411 -16.12 -21.45 -21.97
C ILE A 411 -15.97 -22.96 -22.19
N SER A 412 -17.09 -23.67 -22.30
CA SER A 412 -17.13 -25.10 -22.66
C SER A 412 -18.31 -25.43 -23.56
N VAL A 413 -18.18 -26.47 -24.38
CA VAL A 413 -19.27 -26.97 -25.22
C VAL A 413 -19.90 -28.21 -24.58
N ALA A 414 -21.21 -28.19 -24.41
CA ALA A 414 -22.00 -29.33 -23.97
C ALA A 414 -22.29 -30.27 -25.16
N LEU A 415 -21.54 -31.38 -25.22
CA LEU A 415 -21.63 -32.41 -26.25
C LEU A 415 -22.71 -33.45 -25.91
N THR A 416 -23.49 -33.82 -26.92
CA THR A 416 -24.48 -34.90 -26.86
C THR A 416 -23.93 -36.19 -27.45
N GLU A 417 -24.46 -37.34 -27.05
CA GLU A 417 -24.14 -38.65 -27.63
C GLU A 417 -24.50 -38.66 -29.13
N LYS A 418 -25.66 -38.08 -29.51
CA LYS A 418 -26.07 -37.93 -30.92
C LYS A 418 -25.03 -37.16 -31.76
N PHE A 419 -24.49 -36.06 -31.22
CA PHE A 419 -23.45 -35.30 -31.90
C PHE A 419 -22.16 -36.11 -32.04
N MET A 420 -21.74 -36.80 -30.97
CA MET A 420 -20.50 -37.59 -31.00
C MET A 420 -20.57 -38.75 -31.99
N GLU A 421 -21.71 -39.42 -32.09
CA GLU A 421 -21.94 -40.46 -33.11
C GLU A 421 -21.85 -39.89 -34.53
N ALA A 422 -22.49 -38.74 -34.78
CA ALA A 422 -22.43 -38.06 -36.07
C ALA A 422 -20.99 -37.61 -36.39
N ALA A 423 -20.26 -37.06 -35.42
CA ALA A 423 -18.87 -36.63 -35.59
C ALA A 423 -17.93 -37.80 -35.92
N GLN A 424 -18.16 -38.97 -35.31
CA GLN A 424 -17.40 -40.18 -35.61
C GLN A 424 -17.67 -40.71 -37.03
N LYS A 425 -18.90 -40.57 -37.53
CA LYS A 425 -19.31 -41.00 -38.87
C LYS A 425 -19.09 -39.94 -39.96
N GLY A 426 -18.79 -38.70 -39.60
CA GLY A 426 -18.68 -37.57 -40.53
C GLY A 426 -20.03 -37.07 -41.05
N GLU A 427 -21.11 -37.29 -40.30
CA GLU A 427 -22.48 -36.96 -40.67
C GLU A 427 -22.88 -35.54 -40.20
N ASP A 428 -23.96 -35.03 -40.80
CA ASP A 428 -24.57 -33.78 -40.38
C ASP A 428 -25.53 -33.99 -39.20
N TYR A 429 -25.65 -32.97 -38.35
CA TYR A 429 -26.59 -32.94 -37.22
C TYR A 429 -27.44 -31.67 -37.25
N ASP A 430 -28.61 -31.72 -36.61
CA ASP A 430 -29.55 -30.62 -36.56
C ASP A 430 -29.14 -29.56 -35.52
N LEU A 431 -29.24 -28.29 -35.90
CA LEU A 431 -29.24 -27.16 -34.98
C LEU A 431 -30.67 -26.89 -34.51
N ILE A 432 -30.85 -26.81 -33.21
CA ILE A 432 -32.15 -26.71 -32.54
C ILE A 432 -32.30 -25.34 -31.90
N ASP A 433 -33.34 -24.60 -32.30
CA ASP A 433 -33.68 -23.35 -31.62
C ASP A 433 -34.18 -23.64 -30.19
N PRO A 434 -33.55 -23.07 -29.15
CA PRO A 434 -33.90 -23.36 -27.76
C PRO A 434 -35.31 -22.91 -27.38
N HIS A 435 -35.92 -21.94 -28.08
CA HIS A 435 -37.28 -21.45 -27.82
C HIS A 435 -38.33 -22.34 -28.47
N THR A 436 -38.17 -22.64 -29.76
CA THR A 436 -39.18 -23.41 -30.51
C THR A 436 -38.97 -24.91 -30.44
N LYS A 437 -37.78 -25.36 -30.01
CA LYS A 437 -37.33 -26.77 -30.00
C LYS A 437 -37.39 -27.43 -31.38
N LYS A 438 -37.35 -26.64 -32.45
CA LYS A 438 -37.37 -27.11 -33.84
C LYS A 438 -36.00 -27.00 -34.48
N ALA A 439 -35.75 -27.87 -35.44
CA ALA A 439 -34.57 -27.79 -36.29
C ALA A 439 -34.63 -26.52 -37.14
N VAL A 440 -33.58 -25.70 -37.06
CA VAL A 440 -33.45 -24.42 -37.80
C VAL A 440 -32.28 -24.42 -38.77
N GLY A 441 -31.41 -25.42 -38.70
CA GLY A 441 -30.26 -25.59 -39.59
C GLY A 441 -29.59 -26.94 -39.40
N LYS A 442 -28.52 -27.18 -40.16
CA LYS A 442 -27.65 -28.34 -40.01
C LYS A 442 -26.19 -27.93 -40.14
N LEU A 443 -25.31 -28.63 -39.43
CA LEU A 443 -23.86 -28.51 -39.59
C LEU A 443 -23.24 -29.90 -39.70
N ASN A 444 -22.07 -29.98 -40.32
CA ASN A 444 -21.28 -31.19 -40.31
C ASN A 444 -20.64 -31.40 -38.93
N ALA A 445 -20.95 -32.50 -38.25
CA ALA A 445 -20.51 -32.71 -36.88
C ALA A 445 -18.98 -32.83 -36.76
N ARG A 446 -18.31 -33.35 -37.80
CA ARG A 446 -16.85 -33.49 -37.83
C ARG A 446 -16.17 -32.12 -37.88
N GLU A 447 -16.67 -31.22 -38.73
CA GLU A 447 -16.12 -29.86 -38.85
C GLU A 447 -16.28 -29.06 -37.55
N VAL A 448 -17.43 -29.17 -36.88
CA VAL A 448 -17.66 -28.52 -35.58
C VAL A 448 -16.70 -29.07 -34.53
N PHE A 449 -16.52 -30.40 -34.46
CA PHE A 449 -15.60 -31.03 -33.52
C PHE A 449 -14.14 -30.64 -33.77
N ASP A 450 -13.70 -30.63 -35.04
CA ASP A 450 -12.34 -30.22 -35.42
C ASP A 450 -12.09 -28.73 -35.06
N LEU A 451 -13.11 -27.87 -35.15
CA LEU A 451 -13.02 -26.48 -34.70
C LEU A 451 -12.87 -26.37 -33.18
N ILE A 452 -13.63 -27.14 -32.39
CA ILE A 452 -13.49 -27.20 -30.91
C ILE A 452 -12.06 -27.56 -30.55
N VAL A 453 -11.50 -28.62 -31.16
CA VAL A 453 -10.14 -29.07 -30.91
C VAL A 453 -9.12 -28.00 -31.29
N LYS A 454 -9.30 -27.35 -32.44
CA LYS A 454 -8.40 -26.28 -32.90
C LYS A 454 -8.36 -25.11 -31.94
N MET A 455 -9.52 -24.63 -31.48
CA MET A 455 -9.58 -23.52 -30.53
C MET A 455 -8.99 -23.93 -29.18
N ALA A 456 -9.34 -25.11 -28.67
CA ALA A 456 -8.79 -25.64 -27.42
C ALA A 456 -7.26 -25.73 -27.45
N TRP A 457 -6.68 -26.10 -28.59
CA TRP A 457 -5.23 -26.08 -28.79
C TRP A 457 -4.66 -24.65 -28.88
N THR A 458 -5.40 -23.71 -29.44
CA THR A 458 -4.94 -22.34 -29.70
C THR A 458 -4.89 -21.49 -28.42
N ASN A 459 -5.93 -21.58 -27.56
CA ASN A 459 -6.07 -20.70 -26.40
C ASN A 459 -6.48 -21.45 -25.10
N GLY A 460 -6.59 -22.78 -25.13
CA GLY A 460 -7.04 -23.59 -23.99
C GLY A 460 -8.56 -23.77 -23.89
N GLU A 461 -9.34 -23.22 -24.83
CA GLU A 461 -10.81 -23.18 -24.80
C GLU A 461 -11.45 -23.36 -26.19
N PRO A 462 -12.70 -23.84 -26.30
CA PRO A 462 -13.56 -24.26 -25.20
C PRO A 462 -13.17 -25.64 -24.66
N GLY A 463 -13.46 -25.85 -23.37
CA GLY A 463 -13.54 -27.19 -22.79
C GLY A 463 -14.74 -27.97 -23.35
N ILE A 464 -14.91 -29.22 -22.92
CA ILE A 464 -16.05 -30.05 -23.31
C ILE A 464 -16.72 -30.66 -22.08
N VAL A 465 -18.06 -30.75 -22.12
CA VAL A 465 -18.88 -31.43 -21.11
C VAL A 465 -19.81 -32.41 -21.82
N PHE A 466 -19.87 -33.65 -21.35
CA PHE A 466 -20.77 -34.67 -21.90
C PHE A 466 -22.13 -34.59 -21.20
N ILE A 467 -23.01 -33.72 -21.72
CA ILE A 467 -24.26 -33.34 -21.04
C ILE A 467 -25.23 -34.52 -20.85
N ASP A 468 -25.29 -35.42 -21.82
CA ASP A 468 -26.18 -36.59 -21.76
C ASP A 468 -25.72 -37.58 -20.66
N ARG A 469 -24.40 -37.74 -20.50
CA ARG A 469 -23.84 -38.60 -19.44
C ARG A 469 -24.06 -37.99 -18.06
N MET A 470 -23.80 -36.69 -17.95
CA MET A 470 -24.02 -35.92 -16.73
C MET A 470 -25.47 -36.02 -16.24
N ASN A 471 -26.45 -35.93 -17.15
CA ASN A 471 -27.87 -36.05 -16.78
C ASN A 471 -28.35 -37.49 -16.60
N ARG A 472 -27.76 -38.47 -17.30
CA ARG A 472 -28.05 -39.90 -17.04
C ARG A 472 -27.68 -40.30 -15.62
N ASP A 473 -26.54 -39.78 -15.14
CA ASP A 473 -25.98 -40.11 -13.83
C ASP A 473 -26.35 -39.05 -12.77
N ASN A 474 -27.34 -38.19 -13.05
CA ASN A 474 -27.85 -37.18 -12.13
C ASN A 474 -28.53 -37.86 -10.92
N PRO A 475 -28.08 -37.62 -9.68
CA PRO A 475 -28.66 -38.25 -8.49
C PRO A 475 -30.04 -37.68 -8.10
N THR A 476 -30.42 -36.50 -8.62
CA THR A 476 -31.65 -35.78 -8.29
C THR A 476 -32.45 -35.38 -9.54
N PRO A 477 -32.76 -36.32 -10.45
CA PRO A 477 -33.38 -36.00 -11.75
C PRO A 477 -34.79 -35.42 -11.61
N SER A 478 -35.46 -35.62 -10.48
CA SER A 478 -36.77 -35.03 -10.19
C SER A 478 -36.73 -33.53 -9.89
N LEU A 479 -35.56 -32.96 -9.57
CA LEU A 479 -35.39 -31.55 -9.26
C LEU A 479 -35.10 -30.69 -10.50
N GLY A 480 -34.54 -31.29 -11.55
CA GLY A 480 -34.26 -30.60 -12.80
C GLY A 480 -33.17 -31.28 -13.63
N GLU A 481 -32.99 -30.78 -14.84
CA GLU A 481 -31.86 -31.12 -15.70
C GLU A 481 -30.65 -30.27 -15.32
N ILE A 482 -29.48 -30.90 -15.26
CA ILE A 482 -28.22 -30.20 -15.06
C ILE A 482 -27.79 -29.60 -16.40
N GLU A 483 -27.62 -28.28 -16.43
CA GLU A 483 -27.28 -27.54 -17.65
C GLU A 483 -25.82 -27.05 -17.68
N SER A 484 -25.14 -27.05 -16.53
CA SER A 484 -23.77 -26.54 -16.40
C SER A 484 -23.02 -27.17 -15.22
N THR A 485 -21.76 -26.79 -15.09
CA THR A 485 -20.89 -27.12 -13.95
C THR A 485 -20.44 -25.84 -13.24
N ASN A 486 -19.79 -25.99 -12.10
CA ASN A 486 -18.99 -24.93 -11.50
C ASN A 486 -17.81 -24.50 -12.42
N PRO A 487 -17.12 -23.37 -12.13
CA PRO A 487 -16.03 -22.86 -12.96
C PRO A 487 -14.81 -23.77 -13.16
N CYS A 488 -14.66 -24.80 -12.33
CA CYS A 488 -13.56 -25.76 -12.40
C CYS A 488 -13.98 -27.09 -13.10
N GLY A 489 -15.26 -27.27 -13.43
CA GLY A 489 -15.76 -28.39 -14.23
C GLY A 489 -16.04 -29.69 -13.48
N GLU A 490 -15.66 -29.80 -12.21
CA GLU A 490 -15.75 -31.03 -11.42
C GLU A 490 -17.13 -31.27 -10.79
N GLN A 491 -17.93 -30.22 -10.63
CA GLN A 491 -19.23 -30.30 -9.97
C GLN A 491 -20.37 -29.88 -10.92
N PRO A 492 -21.11 -30.85 -11.49
CA PRO A 492 -22.41 -30.66 -12.10
C PRO A 492 -23.41 -30.07 -11.09
N LEU A 493 -24.12 -28.99 -11.45
CA LEU A 493 -25.01 -28.28 -10.55
C LEU A 493 -26.33 -27.88 -11.22
N LEU A 494 -27.43 -27.98 -10.50
CA LEU A 494 -28.68 -27.35 -10.88
C LEU A 494 -28.58 -25.82 -10.77
N PRO A 495 -29.46 -25.06 -11.44
CA PRO A 495 -29.47 -23.61 -11.34
C PRO A 495 -29.52 -23.12 -9.88
N TYR A 496 -28.61 -22.20 -9.55
CA TYR A 496 -28.48 -21.53 -8.24
C TYR A 496 -28.02 -22.41 -7.07
N GLU A 497 -27.48 -23.61 -7.32
CA GLU A 497 -26.84 -24.42 -6.29
C GLU A 497 -25.44 -23.93 -5.90
N SER A 498 -25.00 -24.28 -4.68
CA SER A 498 -23.67 -23.94 -4.16
C SER A 498 -22.68 -25.10 -4.25
N CYS A 499 -21.41 -24.77 -4.51
CA CYS A 499 -20.30 -25.74 -4.45
C CYS A 499 -19.82 -25.91 -3.01
N ASN A 500 -20.32 -26.94 -2.32
CA ASN A 500 -19.89 -27.26 -0.95
C ASN A 500 -18.70 -28.22 -1.00
N LEU A 501 -17.48 -27.67 -1.01
CA LEU A 501 -16.26 -28.44 -1.29
C LEU A 501 -15.42 -28.71 -0.04
N GLY A 502 -14.80 -29.90 -0.02
CA GLY A 502 -13.74 -30.29 0.91
C GLY A 502 -12.75 -31.21 0.19
N SER A 503 -11.50 -31.24 0.65
CA SER A 503 -10.46 -32.10 0.05
C SER A 503 -9.79 -32.97 1.10
N ILE A 504 -9.50 -34.22 0.73
CA ILE A 504 -8.77 -35.18 1.56
C ILE A 504 -7.34 -35.30 1.04
N ASN A 505 -6.36 -35.14 1.93
CA ASN A 505 -4.96 -35.35 1.58
C ASN A 505 -4.63 -36.85 1.59
N LEU A 506 -4.69 -37.48 0.41
CA LEU A 506 -4.44 -38.91 0.23
C LEU A 506 -3.05 -39.38 0.68
N VAL A 507 -2.04 -38.50 0.71
CA VAL A 507 -0.69 -38.85 1.21
C VAL A 507 -0.73 -39.21 2.70
N LYS A 508 -1.64 -38.60 3.47
CA LYS A 508 -1.84 -38.94 4.88
C LYS A 508 -2.63 -40.24 5.08
N MET A 509 -3.22 -40.77 4.02
CA MET A 509 -4.01 -42.00 4.03
C MET A 509 -3.18 -43.21 3.59
N LEU A 510 -1.85 -43.11 3.69
CA LEU A 510 -0.93 -44.19 3.36
C LEU A 510 -0.40 -44.83 4.64
N LYS A 511 -0.27 -46.15 4.63
CA LYS A 511 0.44 -46.92 5.66
C LYS A 511 1.55 -47.74 5.03
N GLU A 512 2.60 -47.98 5.80
CA GLU A 512 3.71 -48.81 5.36
C GLU A 512 3.50 -50.28 5.76
N ASN A 513 3.68 -51.18 4.80
CA ASN A 513 3.59 -52.62 4.99
C ASN A 513 4.73 -53.31 4.21
N GLY A 514 5.71 -53.86 4.93
CA GLY A 514 6.84 -54.57 4.33
C GLY A 514 7.70 -53.71 3.38
N GLY A 515 7.89 -52.42 3.70
CA GLY A 515 8.66 -51.48 2.87
C GLY A 515 7.93 -50.95 1.63
N LYS A 516 6.61 -51.18 1.54
CA LYS A 516 5.74 -50.61 0.50
C LYS A 516 4.62 -49.79 1.15
N TYR A 517 4.19 -48.74 0.45
CA TYR A 517 3.01 -47.98 0.85
C TYR A 517 1.74 -48.57 0.24
N GLU A 518 0.72 -48.72 1.07
CA GLU A 518 -0.65 -49.05 0.65
C GLU A 518 -1.65 -48.07 1.26
N ILE A 519 -2.83 -47.94 0.67
CA ILE A 519 -3.88 -47.06 1.18
C ILE A 519 -4.43 -47.65 2.48
N ASP A 520 -4.47 -46.82 3.53
CA ASP A 520 -5.19 -47.11 4.76
C ASP A 520 -6.67 -46.73 4.60
N TYR A 521 -7.47 -47.68 4.12
CA TYR A 521 -8.91 -47.48 3.93
C TYR A 521 -9.65 -47.18 5.24
N LYS A 522 -9.13 -47.62 6.40
CA LYS A 522 -9.79 -47.34 7.69
C LYS A 522 -9.61 -45.88 8.09
N GLU A 523 -8.43 -45.31 7.84
CA GLU A 523 -8.19 -43.90 8.10
C GLU A 523 -8.88 -43.01 7.06
N LEU A 524 -9.00 -43.45 5.82
CA LEU A 524 -9.75 -42.73 4.78
C LEU A 524 -11.27 -42.67 5.06
N GLU A 525 -11.84 -43.70 5.69
CA GLU A 525 -13.26 -43.76 6.05
C GLU A 525 -13.61 -42.85 7.25
N ARG A 526 -12.64 -42.55 8.11
CA ARG A 526 -12.79 -41.78 9.35
C ARG A 526 -12.79 -40.26 9.10
#